data_AF-A0A2E7AFK1-F1
#
_entry.id   AF-A0A2E7AFK1-F1
#
_cell.length_a   1.000
_cell.length_b   1.000
_cell.length_c   1.000
_cell.angle_alpha   90.00
_cell.angle_beta   90.00
_cell.angle_gamma   90.00
#
_symmetry.space_group_name_H-M   'P 1'
#
loop_
_entity.id
_entity.type
_entity.pdbx_description
1 polymer ?
#
loop_
_entity_poly.entity_id
_entity_poly.type
_entity_poly.pdbx_seq_one_letter_code
_entity_poly.pdbx_strand_id
1 'polypeptide(L)'
;MGKSGKNRKGDQGGSGKGLSLKEKARRRRQLEQLKDRAKSEYCEARSSEIHGTGVYAVKEIPTGKRIIEYLGERIDKEESERRATAQMELAEKTGDAAVYIFTLNKKWDLDGNVPWNTARLLNHSCDPNCEAWIEEKQIFLYSLRDIEEGEELTFDYGFDIENYKDHPCLCRSDNCVGYIVGRDYWDELADRLSQKTK
;
A
#
# COMPACT_ATOMS: atom_id res chain seq x y z
N MET A 1 31.98 -59.56 34.74
CA MET A 1 31.89 -58.08 34.83
C MET A 1 30.85 -57.64 33.80
N GLY A 2 29.84 -56.80 34.00
CA GLY A 2 29.57 -55.82 35.05
C GLY A 2 28.99 -54.56 34.38
N LYS A 3 27.66 -54.58 34.17
CA LYS A 3 26.68 -53.45 34.10
C LYS A 3 26.81 -52.28 33.10
N SER A 4 25.59 -51.82 32.74
CA SER A 4 25.17 -50.45 32.39
C SER A 4 25.44 -50.02 30.93
N GLY A 5 24.54 -49.34 30.22
CA GLY A 5 23.32 -48.64 30.58
C GLY A 5 23.06 -47.59 29.48
N LYS A 6 21.78 -47.42 29.10
CA LYS A 6 21.21 -46.50 28.11
C LYS A 6 21.92 -45.14 27.97
N ASN A 7 21.94 -44.57 26.76
CA ASN A 7 21.15 -43.35 26.51
C ASN A 7 21.01 -42.99 25.01
N ARG A 8 19.75 -42.97 24.57
CA ARG A 8 19.28 -42.14 23.47
C ARG A 8 19.34 -40.67 23.92
N LYS A 9 19.82 -39.77 23.09
CA LYS A 9 19.42 -38.37 23.14
C LYS A 9 18.90 -38.00 21.75
N GLY A 10 17.58 -38.05 21.65
CA GLY A 10 16.87 -37.14 20.77
C GLY A 10 16.61 -35.82 21.51
N ASP A 11 16.32 -34.84 20.68
CA ASP A 11 15.46 -33.69 20.94
C ASP A 11 16.07 -32.42 21.58
N GLN A 12 15.90 -31.33 20.83
CA GLN A 12 15.25 -30.06 21.18
C GLN A 12 16.03 -28.92 20.50
N GLY A 13 15.54 -28.33 19.40
CA GLY A 13 14.22 -27.72 19.32
C GLY A 13 14.37 -26.28 19.79
N GLY A 14 14.58 -25.36 18.84
CA GLY A 14 14.81 -23.95 19.09
C GLY A 14 13.69 -23.35 19.95
N SER A 15 14.02 -22.94 21.16
CA SER A 15 13.09 -22.31 22.08
C SER A 15 12.81 -20.87 21.63
N GLY A 16 11.71 -20.66 20.91
CA GLY A 16 11.09 -19.35 20.77
C GLY A 16 10.63 -18.85 22.14
N LYS A 17 11.43 -18.02 22.81
CA LYS A 17 11.00 -17.36 24.06
C LYS A 17 9.82 -16.44 23.74
N GLY A 18 8.64 -16.79 24.23
CA GLY A 18 7.46 -15.93 24.11
C GLY A 18 7.69 -14.57 24.78
N LEU A 19 7.13 -13.52 24.18
CA LEU A 19 7.23 -12.15 24.68
C LEU A 19 6.74 -12.04 26.13
N SER A 20 7.42 -11.23 26.94
CA SER A 20 6.98 -10.89 28.29
C SER A 20 5.63 -10.15 28.28
N LEU A 21 4.90 -10.21 29.40
CA LEU A 21 3.63 -9.47 29.56
C LEU A 21 3.81 -7.95 29.33
N LYS A 22 4.95 -7.39 29.76
CA LYS A 22 5.27 -5.97 29.55
C LYS A 22 5.47 -5.64 28.07
N GLU A 23 6.15 -6.50 27.32
CA GLU A 23 6.36 -6.33 25.87
C GLU A 23 5.04 -6.47 25.09
N LYS A 24 4.20 -7.44 25.45
CA LYS A 24 2.87 -7.62 24.87
C LYS A 24 2.00 -6.36 25.08
N ALA A 25 1.97 -5.84 26.30
CA ALA A 25 1.23 -4.61 26.61
C ALA A 25 1.77 -3.39 25.85
N ARG A 26 3.09 -3.26 25.69
CA ARG A 26 3.71 -2.19 24.89
C ARG A 26 3.30 -2.28 23.42
N ARG A 27 3.42 -3.47 22.81
CA ARG A 27 3.04 -3.68 21.40
C ARG A 27 1.57 -3.39 21.15
N ARG A 28 0.68 -3.79 22.07
CA ARG A 28 -0.75 -3.48 21.99
C ARG A 28 -1.00 -1.97 21.95
N ARG A 29 -0.41 -1.19 22.87
CA ARG A 29 -0.56 0.28 22.88
C ARG A 29 -0.05 0.94 21.61
N GLN A 30 1.09 0.45 21.08
CA GLN A 30 1.63 0.96 19.81
C GLN A 30 0.68 0.68 18.65
N LEU A 31 0.08 -0.53 18.58
CA LEU A 31 -0.90 -0.86 17.56
C LEU A 31 -2.17 -0.02 17.68
N GLU A 32 -2.65 0.23 18.90
CA GLU A 32 -3.81 1.11 19.14
C GLU A 32 -3.54 2.54 18.65
N GLN A 33 -2.33 3.08 18.87
CA GLN A 33 -1.93 4.38 18.35
C GLN A 33 -1.86 4.42 16.81
N LEU A 34 -1.35 3.36 16.18
CA LEU A 34 -1.30 3.26 14.72
C LEU A 34 -2.72 3.18 14.12
N LYS A 35 -3.60 2.39 14.73
CA LYS A 35 -5.01 2.31 14.33
C LYS A 35 -5.73 3.64 14.45
N ASP A 36 -5.38 4.46 15.45
CA ASP A 36 -5.98 5.78 15.62
C ASP A 36 -5.53 6.76 14.55
N ARG A 37 -4.23 6.77 14.22
CA ARG A 37 -3.67 7.57 13.12
C ARG A 37 -4.20 7.17 11.74
N ALA A 38 -4.59 5.92 11.56
CA ALA A 38 -5.16 5.41 10.31
C ALA A 38 -6.64 5.78 10.10
N LYS A 39 -7.26 6.45 11.07
CA LYS A 39 -8.61 6.99 10.92
C LYS A 39 -8.55 8.37 10.28
N SER A 40 -9.63 8.72 9.60
CA SER A 40 -9.90 10.07 9.14
C SER A 40 -11.37 10.40 9.41
N GLU A 41 -11.64 11.65 9.74
CA GLU A 41 -13.01 12.18 9.79
C GLU A 41 -13.55 12.54 8.40
N TYR A 42 -12.69 12.52 7.37
CA TYR A 42 -13.01 12.92 6.01
C TYR A 42 -13.40 11.75 5.12
N CYS A 43 -13.04 10.51 5.49
CA CYS A 43 -13.23 9.38 4.60
C CYS A 43 -13.45 8.04 5.31
N GLU A 44 -14.04 7.10 4.58
CA GLU A 44 -14.24 5.72 5.02
C GLU A 44 -14.06 4.73 3.87
N ALA A 45 -13.81 3.46 4.19
CA ALA A 45 -13.67 2.40 3.20
C ALA A 45 -15.05 1.87 2.78
N ARG A 46 -15.27 1.69 1.47
CA ARG A 46 -16.51 1.11 0.89
C ARG A 46 -16.16 0.22 -0.31
N SER A 47 -17.11 -0.60 -0.75
CA SER A 47 -16.95 -1.31 -2.04
C SER A 47 -16.74 -0.29 -3.16
N SER A 48 -15.76 -0.52 -4.02
CA SER A 48 -15.43 0.39 -5.11
C SER A 48 -15.91 -0.10 -6.46
N GLU A 49 -16.24 0.84 -7.33
CA GLU A 49 -16.49 0.57 -8.75
C GLU A 49 -15.21 0.45 -9.58
N ILE A 50 -14.08 0.98 -9.09
CA ILE A 50 -12.77 0.88 -9.74
C ILE A 50 -12.18 -0.51 -9.48
N HIS A 51 -11.94 -0.83 -8.21
CA HIS A 51 -11.38 -2.11 -7.80
C HIS A 51 -11.65 -2.38 -6.31
N GLY A 52 -12.13 -3.59 -6.01
CA GLY A 52 -12.24 -4.13 -4.65
C GLY A 52 -12.89 -3.18 -3.65
N THR A 53 -12.08 -2.66 -2.73
CA THR A 53 -12.48 -1.65 -1.74
C THR A 53 -11.79 -0.34 -2.04
N GLY A 54 -12.55 0.74 -2.11
CA GLY A 54 -12.07 2.11 -2.26
C GLY A 54 -12.25 2.90 -0.97
N VAL A 55 -11.73 4.12 -0.97
CA VAL A 55 -11.92 5.08 0.13
C VAL A 55 -12.75 6.23 -0.39
N TYR A 56 -13.82 6.59 0.31
CA TYR A 56 -14.79 7.59 -0.12
C TYR A 56 -14.89 8.74 0.87
N ALA A 57 -15.11 9.95 0.35
CA ALA A 57 -15.39 11.11 1.17
C ALA A 57 -16.72 10.93 1.93
N VAL A 58 -16.73 11.25 3.23
CA VAL A 58 -17.96 11.22 4.08
C VAL A 58 -18.50 12.63 4.36
N LYS A 59 -17.85 13.65 3.81
CA LYS A 59 -18.24 15.06 3.83
C LYS A 59 -17.40 15.81 2.81
N GLU A 60 -17.77 17.06 2.54
CA GLU A 60 -16.98 17.96 1.70
C GLU A 60 -15.54 18.11 2.24
N ILE A 61 -14.56 18.03 1.34
CA ILE A 61 -13.14 18.17 1.62
C ILE A 61 -12.61 19.34 0.79
N PRO A 62 -12.22 20.46 1.41
CA PRO A 62 -11.62 21.58 0.68
C PRO A 62 -10.28 21.20 0.04
N THR A 63 -9.90 21.89 -1.01
CA THR A 63 -8.59 21.78 -1.68
C THR A 63 -7.43 21.95 -0.70
N GLY A 64 -6.35 21.18 -0.88
CA GLY A 64 -5.11 21.27 -0.08
C GLY A 64 -5.27 20.71 1.34
N LYS A 65 -6.35 19.98 1.61
CA LYS A 65 -6.63 19.43 2.93
C LYS A 65 -5.94 18.09 3.12
N ARG A 66 -5.27 17.93 4.27
CA ARG A 66 -4.77 16.62 4.71
C ARG A 66 -5.93 15.70 5.06
N ILE A 67 -6.08 14.61 4.31
CA ILE A 67 -7.21 13.68 4.45
C ILE A 67 -6.85 12.54 5.40
N ILE A 68 -5.79 11.78 5.08
CA ILE A 68 -5.45 10.55 5.79
C ILE A 68 -3.94 10.29 5.71
N GLU A 69 -3.40 9.63 6.73
CA GLU A 69 -2.00 9.18 6.73
C GLU A 69 -1.88 7.81 6.04
N TYR A 70 -0.91 7.67 5.13
CA TYR A 70 -0.50 6.38 4.61
C TYR A 70 0.53 5.76 5.53
N LEU A 71 0.13 4.70 6.23
CA LEU A 71 0.89 4.07 7.29
C LEU A 71 1.42 2.70 6.89
N GLY A 72 2.50 2.27 7.52
CA GLY A 72 3.05 0.96 7.24
C GLY A 72 4.22 0.60 8.11
N GLU A 73 4.85 -0.52 7.77
CA GLU A 73 6.13 -0.92 8.34
C GLU A 73 7.27 -0.26 7.55
N ARG A 74 8.18 0.43 8.26
CA ARG A 74 9.38 0.96 7.61
C ARG A 74 10.38 -0.17 7.38
N ILE A 75 10.71 -0.42 6.12
CA ILE A 75 11.59 -1.50 5.68
C ILE A 75 12.74 -0.95 4.84
N ASP A 76 13.86 -1.65 4.80
CA ASP A 76 14.97 -1.30 3.91
C ASP A 76 14.70 -1.78 2.47
N LYS A 77 15.61 -1.43 1.55
CA LYS A 77 15.44 -1.71 0.11
C LYS A 77 15.46 -3.21 -0.22
N GLU A 78 16.24 -4.00 0.49
CA GLU A 78 16.29 -5.46 0.27
C GLU A 78 14.96 -6.12 0.68
N GLU A 79 14.43 -5.76 1.85
CA GLU A 79 13.13 -6.26 2.30
C GLU A 79 11.99 -5.72 1.44
N SER A 80 12.12 -4.49 0.94
CA SER A 80 11.18 -3.86 0.00
C SER A 80 11.02 -4.68 -1.27
N GLU A 81 12.13 -5.00 -1.95
CA GLU A 81 12.13 -5.84 -3.15
C GLU A 81 11.52 -7.22 -2.86
N ARG A 82 11.94 -7.88 -1.77
CA ARG A 82 11.41 -9.19 -1.38
C ARG A 82 9.90 -9.17 -1.17
N ARG A 83 9.36 -8.14 -0.51
CA ARG A 83 7.92 -8.00 -0.26
C ARG A 83 7.16 -7.61 -1.52
N ALA A 84 7.71 -6.72 -2.36
CA ALA A 84 7.11 -6.34 -3.63
C ALA A 84 6.90 -7.57 -4.52
N THR A 85 7.93 -8.39 -4.72
CA THR A 85 7.83 -9.63 -5.50
C THR A 85 6.75 -10.57 -4.96
N ALA A 86 6.73 -10.80 -3.64
CA ALA A 86 5.72 -11.66 -3.02
C ALA A 86 4.29 -11.11 -3.17
N GLN A 87 4.12 -9.78 -3.11
CA GLN A 87 2.81 -9.14 -3.31
C GLN A 87 2.35 -9.27 -4.77
N MET A 88 3.25 -9.04 -5.74
CA MET A 88 2.95 -9.21 -7.17
C MET A 88 2.56 -10.66 -7.51
N GLU A 89 3.34 -11.65 -7.05
CA GLU A 89 3.03 -13.07 -7.25
C GLU A 89 1.68 -13.50 -6.63
N LEU A 90 1.25 -12.82 -5.57
CA LEU A 90 -0.05 -13.05 -4.95
C LEU A 90 -1.17 -12.38 -5.76
N ALA A 91 -0.95 -11.15 -6.22
CA ALA A 91 -1.88 -10.42 -7.06
C ALA A 91 -2.17 -11.15 -8.37
N GLU A 92 -1.17 -11.75 -9.02
CA GLU A 92 -1.37 -12.58 -10.21
C GLU A 92 -2.33 -13.76 -9.98
N LYS A 93 -2.35 -14.30 -8.75
CA LYS A 93 -3.19 -15.45 -8.39
C LYS A 93 -4.58 -15.05 -7.92
N THR A 94 -4.73 -13.85 -7.36
CA THR A 94 -5.95 -13.41 -6.64
C THR A 94 -6.70 -12.30 -7.36
N GLY A 95 -6.04 -11.55 -8.24
CA GLY A 95 -6.56 -10.31 -8.82
C GLY A 95 -6.54 -9.11 -7.86
N ASP A 96 -5.94 -9.25 -6.67
CA ASP A 96 -5.78 -8.16 -5.69
C ASP A 96 -4.73 -7.13 -6.15
N ALA A 97 -4.62 -6.01 -5.44
CA ALA A 97 -3.63 -4.98 -5.74
C ALA A 97 -2.19 -5.53 -5.65
N ALA A 98 -1.35 -5.12 -6.61
CA ALA A 98 -0.04 -5.69 -6.85
C ALA A 98 1.04 -5.28 -5.83
N VAL A 99 1.05 -4.01 -5.37
CA VAL A 99 2.11 -3.48 -4.49
C VAL A 99 1.57 -2.37 -3.57
N TYR A 100 1.93 -2.40 -2.28
CA TYR A 100 1.57 -1.38 -1.27
C TYR A 100 2.79 -0.65 -0.68
N ILE A 101 3.87 -0.54 -1.45
CA ILE A 101 5.16 -0.04 -0.96
C ILE A 101 5.42 1.36 -1.50
N PHE A 102 5.70 2.29 -0.59
CA PHE A 102 6.11 3.67 -0.92
C PHE A 102 7.59 3.89 -0.65
N THR A 103 8.27 4.57 -1.58
CA THR A 103 9.64 5.02 -1.34
C THR A 103 9.67 6.26 -0.44
N LEU A 104 10.33 6.18 0.72
CA LEU A 104 10.51 7.35 1.59
C LEU A 104 11.80 8.11 1.28
N ASN A 105 12.89 7.38 1.00
CA ASN A 105 14.20 7.93 0.63
C ASN A 105 15.10 6.81 0.09
N LYS A 106 16.37 7.13 -0.17
CA LYS A 106 17.36 6.17 -0.71
C LYS A 106 17.59 4.92 0.15
N LYS A 107 17.25 4.95 1.44
CA LYS A 107 17.52 3.85 2.38
C LYS A 107 16.26 3.11 2.84
N TRP A 108 15.13 3.81 2.90
CA TRP A 108 13.94 3.31 3.57
C TRP A 108 12.71 3.44 2.68
N ASP A 109 11.88 2.41 2.76
CA ASP A 109 10.55 2.34 2.19
C ASP A 109 9.51 2.11 3.30
N LEU A 110 8.25 2.27 2.94
CA LEU A 110 7.11 2.04 3.81
C LEU A 110 6.19 1.01 3.16
N ASP A 111 6.09 -0.18 3.77
CA ASP A 111 5.14 -1.21 3.34
C ASP A 111 3.81 -1.01 4.04
N GLY A 112 2.84 -0.51 3.27
CA GLY A 112 1.48 -0.25 3.70
C GLY A 112 0.58 -1.48 3.75
N ASN A 113 1.09 -2.69 3.45
CA ASN A 113 0.31 -3.93 3.46
C ASN A 113 0.02 -4.43 4.89
N VAL A 114 -0.59 -3.58 5.70
CA VAL A 114 -1.07 -3.85 7.05
C VAL A 114 -2.58 -3.62 7.11
N PRO A 115 -3.36 -4.46 7.81
CA PRO A 115 -4.82 -4.47 7.72
C PRO A 115 -5.49 -3.24 8.34
N TRP A 116 -4.73 -2.44 9.08
CA TRP A 116 -5.23 -1.24 9.75
C TRP A 116 -4.89 0.05 8.98
N ASN A 117 -4.12 -0.01 7.88
CA ASN A 117 -3.86 1.15 7.04
C ASN A 117 -5.02 1.35 6.05
N THR A 118 -6.00 2.20 6.39
CA THR A 118 -7.12 2.51 5.49
C THR A 118 -6.65 3.16 4.19
N ALA A 119 -5.58 3.98 4.24
CA ALA A 119 -5.09 4.69 3.07
C ALA A 119 -4.54 3.76 1.97
N ARG A 120 -4.20 2.51 2.30
CA ARG A 120 -3.78 1.50 1.31
C ARG A 120 -4.88 1.12 0.32
N LEU A 121 -6.14 1.47 0.64
CA LEU A 121 -7.33 1.14 -0.14
C LEU A 121 -7.71 2.26 -1.12
N LEU A 122 -6.97 3.38 -1.16
CA LEU A 122 -7.22 4.40 -2.18
C LEU A 122 -6.82 3.83 -3.53
N ASN A 123 -7.75 3.90 -4.48
CA ASN A 123 -7.54 3.40 -5.83
C ASN A 123 -6.73 4.37 -6.69
N HIS A 124 -6.20 3.84 -7.79
CA HIS A 124 -5.57 4.67 -8.81
C HIS A 124 -6.62 5.40 -9.65
N SER A 125 -6.30 6.63 -10.06
CA SER A 125 -6.94 7.30 -11.18
C SER A 125 -5.90 8.03 -12.03
N CYS A 126 -6.09 8.00 -13.35
CA CYS A 126 -5.32 8.84 -14.27
C CYS A 126 -5.66 10.33 -14.11
N ASP A 127 -6.85 10.63 -13.60
CA ASP A 127 -7.31 11.97 -13.22
C ASP A 127 -7.70 11.98 -11.73
N PRO A 128 -6.70 11.99 -10.82
CA PRO A 128 -6.95 11.84 -9.41
C PRO A 128 -7.46 13.12 -8.76
N ASN A 129 -8.16 12.97 -7.62
CA ASN A 129 -8.56 14.08 -6.76
C ASN A 129 -7.67 14.21 -5.51
N CYS A 130 -6.72 13.30 -5.31
CA CYS A 130 -5.76 13.32 -4.22
C CYS A 130 -4.32 13.14 -4.71
N GLU A 131 -3.36 13.59 -3.90
CA GLU A 131 -1.92 13.35 -4.10
C GLU A 131 -1.24 12.97 -2.79
N ALA A 132 -0.14 12.21 -2.87
CA ALA A 132 0.64 11.78 -1.72
C ALA A 132 1.84 12.70 -1.49
N TRP A 133 1.97 13.24 -0.28
CA TRP A 133 3.10 14.06 0.14
C TRP A 133 3.89 13.40 1.27
N ILE A 134 5.21 13.55 1.23
CA ILE A 134 6.10 13.12 2.31
C ILE A 134 6.39 14.31 3.22
N GLU A 135 5.94 14.23 4.47
CA GLU A 135 6.20 15.21 5.53
C GLU A 135 6.95 14.55 6.68
N GLU A 136 8.14 15.04 7.02
CA GLU A 136 8.94 14.51 8.15
C GLU A 136 9.10 12.97 8.16
N LYS A 137 9.15 12.34 6.96
CA LYS A 137 9.22 10.87 6.74
C LYS A 137 7.92 10.11 6.97
N GLN A 138 6.80 10.81 7.09
CA GLN A 138 5.45 10.27 7.05
C GLN A 138 4.82 10.59 5.69
N ILE A 139 3.84 9.81 5.29
CA ILE A 139 3.14 9.99 4.02
C ILE A 139 1.71 10.38 4.33
N PHE A 140 1.22 11.45 3.70
CA PHE A 140 -0.15 11.90 3.85
C PHE A 140 -0.78 12.11 2.48
N LEU A 141 -2.07 11.82 2.39
CA LEU A 141 -2.88 12.11 1.22
C LEU A 141 -3.53 13.47 1.39
N TYR A 142 -3.39 14.31 0.38
CA TYR A 142 -3.95 15.65 0.30
C TYR A 142 -4.94 15.76 -0.84
N SER A 143 -6.01 16.53 -0.67
CA SER A 143 -6.94 16.87 -1.76
C SER A 143 -6.29 17.83 -2.76
N LEU A 144 -6.43 17.53 -4.04
CA LEU A 144 -5.96 18.38 -5.17
C LEU A 144 -6.97 19.45 -5.58
N ARG A 145 -8.24 19.24 -5.24
CA ARG A 145 -9.38 20.13 -5.49
C ARG A 145 -10.40 19.99 -4.35
N ASP A 146 -11.47 20.75 -4.42
CA ASP A 146 -12.62 20.51 -3.55
C ASP A 146 -13.25 19.16 -3.95
N ILE A 147 -13.56 18.34 -2.95
CA ILE A 147 -14.12 16.99 -3.10
C ILE A 147 -15.47 16.94 -2.40
N GLU A 148 -16.50 16.54 -3.14
CA GLU A 148 -17.85 16.41 -2.63
C GLU A 148 -18.01 15.14 -1.77
N GLU A 149 -19.00 15.15 -0.86
CA GLU A 149 -19.37 13.96 -0.12
C GLU A 149 -19.77 12.82 -1.08
N GLY A 150 -19.24 11.62 -0.82
CA GLY A 150 -19.53 10.44 -1.63
C GLY A 150 -18.61 10.24 -2.84
N GLU A 151 -17.72 11.17 -3.16
CA GLU A 151 -16.68 10.93 -4.16
C GLU A 151 -15.65 9.90 -3.69
N GLU A 152 -15.17 9.05 -4.60
CA GLU A 152 -14.04 8.15 -4.34
C GLU A 152 -12.73 8.93 -4.33
N LEU A 153 -11.92 8.74 -3.30
CA LEU A 153 -10.59 9.31 -3.16
C LEU A 153 -9.59 8.45 -3.92
N THR A 154 -8.94 9.05 -4.90
CA THR A 154 -7.99 8.38 -5.79
C THR A 154 -6.73 9.20 -5.94
N PHE A 155 -5.60 8.54 -6.20
CA PHE A 155 -4.32 9.20 -6.43
C PHE A 155 -3.52 8.51 -7.55
N ASP A 156 -2.55 9.20 -8.14
CA ASP A 156 -1.62 8.58 -9.08
C ASP A 156 -0.64 7.68 -8.31
N TYR A 157 -0.58 6.40 -8.66
CA TYR A 157 0.29 5.43 -7.99
C TYR A 157 1.77 5.64 -8.34
N GLY A 158 2.07 6.36 -9.44
CA GLY A 158 3.44 6.63 -9.85
C GLY A 158 4.20 5.39 -10.33
N PHE A 159 3.50 4.40 -10.88
CA PHE A 159 4.12 3.18 -11.40
C PHE A 159 5.04 3.49 -12.59
N ASP A 160 6.12 2.74 -12.72
CA ASP A 160 7.00 2.83 -13.89
C ASP A 160 6.33 2.26 -15.15
N ILE A 161 6.97 2.48 -16.29
CA ILE A 161 6.46 2.07 -17.61
C ILE A 161 6.93 0.67 -18.04
N GLU A 162 7.88 0.02 -17.37
CA GLU A 162 8.54 -1.17 -17.92
C GLU A 162 7.57 -2.35 -18.05
N ASN A 163 6.67 -2.51 -17.07
CA ASN A 163 5.68 -3.57 -17.03
C ASN A 163 4.23 -3.06 -17.12
N TYR A 164 4.01 -1.93 -17.82
CA TYR A 164 2.69 -1.27 -17.88
C TYR A 164 1.53 -2.21 -18.27
N LYS A 165 1.80 -3.24 -19.09
CA LYS A 165 0.78 -4.18 -19.59
C LYS A 165 0.16 -5.04 -18.49
N ASP A 166 0.90 -5.26 -17.40
CA ASP A 166 0.45 -6.04 -16.26
C ASP A 166 -0.46 -5.22 -15.33
N HIS A 167 -0.62 -3.93 -15.63
CA HIS A 167 -1.38 -2.98 -14.82
C HIS A 167 -2.43 -2.24 -15.66
N PRO A 168 -3.45 -2.92 -16.21
CA PRO A 168 -4.56 -2.24 -16.89
C PRO A 168 -5.30 -1.30 -15.92
N CYS A 169 -5.63 -0.09 -16.38
CA CYS A 169 -6.31 0.90 -15.56
C CYS A 169 -7.83 0.79 -15.70
N LEU A 170 -8.52 0.71 -14.56
CA LEU A 170 -9.99 0.65 -14.47
C LEU A 170 -10.59 1.90 -13.81
N CYS A 171 -9.88 3.03 -13.80
CA CYS A 171 -10.32 4.23 -13.08
C CYS A 171 -11.55 4.93 -13.68
N ARG A 172 -11.92 4.59 -14.93
CA ARG A 172 -13.08 5.12 -15.67
C ARG A 172 -13.10 6.64 -15.91
N SER A 173 -12.03 7.35 -15.61
CA SER A 173 -11.89 8.75 -16.00
C SER A 173 -11.93 8.90 -17.52
N ASP A 174 -12.56 9.98 -18.01
CA ASP A 174 -12.54 10.36 -19.43
C ASP A 174 -11.11 10.61 -19.95
N ASN A 175 -10.18 10.93 -19.04
CA ASN A 175 -8.75 11.15 -19.33
C ASN A 175 -7.89 9.89 -19.07
N CYS A 176 -8.48 8.70 -18.97
CA CYS A 176 -7.75 7.47 -18.72
C CYS A 176 -6.81 7.11 -19.88
N VAL A 177 -5.54 6.83 -19.57
CA VAL A 177 -4.53 6.39 -20.56
C VAL A 177 -4.47 4.87 -20.74
N GLY A 178 -5.40 4.13 -20.11
CA GLY A 178 -5.61 2.69 -20.27
C GLY A 178 -4.75 1.79 -19.37
N TYR A 179 -3.66 2.29 -18.81
CA TYR A 179 -2.76 1.55 -17.92
C TYR A 179 -2.36 2.39 -16.71
N ILE A 180 -2.10 1.75 -15.57
CA ILE A 180 -1.62 2.40 -14.35
C ILE A 180 -0.14 2.67 -14.54
N VAL A 181 0.16 3.89 -14.96
CA VAL A 181 1.50 4.39 -15.20
C VAL A 181 1.55 5.83 -14.71
N GLY A 182 2.63 6.18 -14.01
CA GLY A 182 2.84 7.53 -13.50
C GLY A 182 2.82 8.57 -14.62
N ARG A 183 2.27 9.75 -14.32
CA ARG A 183 2.08 10.85 -15.28
C ARG A 183 3.34 11.21 -16.09
N ASP A 184 4.51 11.11 -15.49
CA ASP A 184 5.80 11.43 -16.13
C ASP A 184 6.14 10.52 -17.34
N TYR A 185 5.49 9.36 -17.45
CA TYR A 185 5.72 8.40 -18.54
C TYR A 185 4.60 8.37 -19.60
N TRP A 186 3.62 9.27 -19.55
CA TRP A 186 2.46 9.21 -20.45
C TRP A 186 2.80 9.42 -21.92
N ASP A 187 3.75 10.31 -22.23
CA ASP A 187 4.23 10.52 -23.61
C ASP A 187 4.88 9.25 -24.16
N GLU A 188 5.73 8.60 -23.35
CA GLU A 188 6.38 7.35 -23.71
C GLU A 188 5.36 6.20 -23.85
N LEU A 189 4.35 6.16 -22.99
CA LEU A 189 3.25 5.19 -23.10
C LEU A 189 2.51 5.35 -24.43
N ALA A 190 2.18 6.58 -24.81
CA ALA A 190 1.52 6.88 -26.09
C ALA A 190 2.37 6.41 -27.28
N ASP A 191 3.69 6.65 -27.25
CA ASP A 191 4.62 6.15 -28.26
C ASP A 191 4.62 4.61 -28.33
N ARG A 192 4.75 3.93 -27.18
CA ARG A 192 4.75 2.45 -27.10
C ARG A 192 3.42 1.84 -27.58
N LEU A 193 2.29 2.52 -27.39
CA LEU A 193 0.99 2.07 -27.88
C LEU A 193 0.83 2.31 -29.38
N SER A 194 1.28 3.45 -29.90
CA SER A 194 1.16 3.80 -31.31
C SER A 194 1.97 2.86 -32.23
N GLN A 195 3.16 2.42 -31.78
CA GLN A 195 4.03 1.50 -32.50
C GLN A 195 3.42 0.10 -32.71
N LYS A 196 2.40 -0.27 -31.92
CA LYS A 196 1.67 -1.55 -32.08
C LYS A 196 0.52 -1.48 -33.08
N THR A 197 0.15 -0.29 -33.54
CA THR A 197 -0.95 -0.08 -34.49
C THR A 197 -0.49 -0.13 -35.95
N LYS A 198 0.79 -0.41 -36.20
CA LYS A 198 1.39 -0.66 -37.53
C LYS A 198 1.82 -2.12 -37.64
#